data_AF-A0A939WRV1-F1
#
_entry.id   AF-A0A939WRV1-F1
#
_cell.length_a   1.000
_cell.length_b   1.000
_cell.length_c   1.000
_cell.angle_alpha   90.00
_cell.angle_beta   90.00
_cell.angle_gamma   90.00
#
_symmetry.space_group_name_H-M   'P 1'
#
loop_
_entity.id
_entity.type
_entity.pdbx_description
1 polymer ?
#
loop_
_entity_poly.entity_id
_entity_poly.type
_entity_poly.pdbx_seq_one_letter_code
_entity_poly.pdbx_strand_id
1 'polypeptide(L)'
;MRRAFTLIEILLAVVLLGVLTAITMMTFNSVTRSWQISTDYLDKMQRTDFALNQVVSGLRSLYYPHGGEQSYDYGFYLTDNGDGEDPDRSDVIEWSKRGSAIVGSKSAAADTVHRVQLMVLEEGNHDYMDPIEVTGLYARHCPDVTLRPKDNRDDIDFSFANDEMYQPVLIADGIVGFNCRVLPTDEKVEAEHDESLFEDTWETSNAVPYKVELTFYLADPDGRAYRSNTAPIMRIVRMPLYEQSKDGAAPPSEKAAREGAGARRGVTGGAGRTSGGNRPGGRQPGGGGAPPPGGGMR
;
A
#
# COMPACT_ATOMS: atom_id res chain seq x y z
N MET A 1 -20.20 -79.48 -18.27
CA MET A 1 -21.47 -78.87 -17.83
C MET A 1 -21.34 -77.36 -17.95
N ARG A 2 -22.01 -76.72 -18.92
CA ARG A 2 -22.09 -75.26 -19.00
C ARG A 2 -23.17 -74.82 -18.01
N ARG A 3 -22.77 -74.24 -16.87
CA ARG A 3 -23.72 -73.56 -15.98
C ARG A 3 -24.20 -72.30 -16.72
N ALA A 4 -25.50 -72.21 -16.98
CA ALA A 4 -26.11 -70.98 -17.45
C ALA A 4 -25.99 -69.93 -16.33
N PHE A 5 -25.43 -68.76 -16.63
CA PHE A 5 -25.41 -67.63 -15.70
C PHE A 5 -26.83 -67.31 -15.27
N THR A 6 -27.03 -67.16 -13.96
CA THR A 6 -28.36 -66.84 -13.43
C THR A 6 -28.66 -65.37 -13.67
N LEU A 7 -29.91 -65.02 -13.98
CA LEU A 7 -30.32 -63.64 -14.30
C LEU A 7 -29.97 -62.65 -13.18
N ILE A 8 -29.98 -63.12 -11.93
CA ILE A 8 -29.57 -62.35 -10.74
C ILE A 8 -28.08 -61.99 -10.75
N GLU A 9 -27.23 -62.84 -11.32
CA GLU A 9 -25.78 -62.68 -11.38
C GLU A 9 -25.38 -61.62 -12.42
N ILE A 10 -26.11 -61.57 -13.54
CA ILE A 10 -25.99 -60.51 -14.55
C ILE A 10 -26.47 -59.18 -13.96
N LEU A 11 -27.59 -59.17 -13.24
CA LEU A 11 -28.11 -57.95 -12.61
C LEU A 11 -27.15 -57.42 -11.55
N LEU A 12 -26.59 -58.30 -10.72
CA LEU A 12 -25.55 -57.95 -9.74
C LEU A 12 -24.30 -57.37 -10.43
N ALA A 13 -23.83 -58.00 -11.52
CA ALA A 13 -22.67 -57.52 -12.27
C ALA A 13 -22.89 -56.11 -12.85
N VAL A 14 -24.07 -55.82 -13.37
CA VAL A 14 -24.42 -54.48 -13.89
C VAL A 14 -24.47 -53.44 -12.78
N VAL A 15 -25.04 -53.78 -11.62
CA VAL A 15 -25.07 -52.87 -10.45
C VAL A 15 -23.65 -52.58 -9.96
N LEU A 16 -22.82 -53.61 -9.81
CA LEU A 16 -21.43 -53.45 -9.38
C LEU A 16 -20.62 -52.62 -10.38
N LEU A 17 -20.80 -52.87 -11.69
CA LEU A 17 -20.18 -52.07 -12.73
C LEU A 17 -20.61 -50.61 -12.63
N GLY A 18 -21.91 -50.35 -12.45
CA GLY A 18 -22.45 -49.00 -12.27
C GLY A 18 -21.83 -48.26 -11.08
N VAL A 19 -21.70 -48.94 -9.93
CA VAL A 19 -21.05 -48.37 -8.73
C VAL A 19 -19.58 -48.09 -9.00
N LEU A 20 -18.84 -49.00 -9.62
CA LEU A 20 -17.43 -48.82 -9.96
C LEU A 20 -17.23 -47.66 -10.94
N THR A 21 -18.07 -47.55 -11.96
CA THR A 21 -18.05 -46.43 -12.90
C THR A 21 -18.34 -45.10 -12.20
N ALA A 22 -19.32 -45.06 -11.28
CA ALA A 22 -19.64 -43.86 -10.52
C ALA A 22 -18.46 -43.41 -9.64
N ILE A 23 -17.83 -44.33 -8.91
CA ILE A 23 -16.65 -44.02 -8.07
C ILE A 23 -15.49 -43.54 -8.93
N THR A 24 -15.25 -44.18 -10.07
CA THR A 24 -14.18 -43.79 -11.01
C THR A 24 -14.43 -42.40 -11.56
N MET A 25 -15.67 -42.09 -11.94
CA MET A 25 -16.03 -40.76 -12.46
C MET A 25 -15.91 -39.68 -11.38
N MET A 26 -16.33 -39.95 -10.15
CA MET A 26 -16.16 -39.03 -9.02
C MET A 26 -14.67 -38.75 -8.74
N THR A 27 -13.84 -39.79 -8.78
CA THR A 27 -12.39 -39.68 -8.56
C THR A 27 -11.74 -38.87 -9.68
N PHE A 28 -12.08 -39.17 -10.93
CA PHE A 28 -11.57 -38.45 -12.10
C PHE A 28 -11.95 -36.96 -12.03
N ASN A 29 -13.22 -36.65 -11.77
CA ASN A 29 -13.68 -35.27 -11.62
C ASN A 29 -12.96 -34.52 -10.49
N SER A 30 -12.73 -35.20 -9.36
CA SER A 30 -11.98 -34.63 -8.24
C SER A 30 -10.54 -34.31 -8.65
N VAL A 31 -9.85 -35.24 -9.30
CA VAL A 31 -8.47 -35.04 -9.78
C VAL A 31 -8.39 -33.93 -10.81
N THR A 32 -9.28 -33.90 -11.81
CA THR A 32 -9.29 -32.85 -12.84
C THR A 32 -9.55 -31.48 -12.24
N ARG A 33 -10.49 -31.36 -11.31
CA ARG A 33 -10.79 -30.09 -10.64
C ARG A 33 -9.60 -29.63 -9.79
N SER A 34 -8.99 -30.53 -9.02
CA SER A 34 -7.79 -30.21 -8.22
C SER A 34 -6.63 -29.77 -9.10
N TRP A 35 -6.44 -30.38 -10.27
CA TRP A 35 -5.41 -29.97 -11.23
C TRP A 35 -5.64 -28.54 -11.74
N GLN A 36 -6.89 -28.21 -12.11
CA GLN A 36 -7.25 -26.86 -12.58
C GLN A 36 -7.00 -25.81 -11.51
N ILE A 37 -7.51 -26.04 -10.29
CA ILE A 37 -7.29 -25.14 -9.15
C ILE A 37 -5.79 -24.98 -8.86
N SER A 38 -5.02 -26.07 -8.92
CA SER A 38 -3.58 -26.01 -8.68
C SER A 38 -2.84 -25.20 -9.76
N THR A 39 -3.24 -25.30 -11.02
CA THR A 39 -2.63 -24.56 -12.13
C THR A 39 -2.92 -23.07 -12.00
N ASP A 40 -4.19 -22.71 -11.79
CA ASP A 40 -4.61 -21.31 -11.59
C ASP A 40 -3.91 -20.67 -10.38
N TYR A 41 -3.77 -21.44 -9.29
CA TYR A 41 -3.07 -21.01 -8.09
C TYR A 41 -1.57 -20.78 -8.34
N LEU A 42 -0.91 -21.67 -9.07
CA LEU A 42 0.51 -21.51 -9.44
C LEU A 42 0.74 -20.27 -10.31
N ASP A 43 -0.14 -20.02 -11.28
CA ASP A 43 -0.04 -18.85 -12.16
C ASP A 43 -0.25 -17.54 -11.38
N LYS A 44 -1.18 -17.52 -10.43
CA LYS A 44 -1.36 -16.38 -9.50
C LYS A 44 -0.12 -16.19 -8.62
N MET A 45 0.42 -17.28 -8.06
CA MET A 45 1.60 -17.23 -7.20
C MET A 45 2.83 -16.69 -7.95
N GLN A 46 3.03 -17.07 -9.21
CA GLN A 46 4.13 -16.55 -10.03
C GLN A 46 3.98 -15.05 -10.29
N ARG A 47 2.77 -14.58 -10.63
CA ARG A 47 2.49 -13.15 -10.80
C ARG A 47 2.70 -12.37 -9.51
N THR A 48 2.27 -12.93 -8.38
CA THR A 48 2.50 -12.36 -7.06
C THR A 48 3.99 -12.27 -6.74
N ASP A 49 4.79 -13.34 -6.91
CA ASP A 49 6.23 -13.26 -6.63
C ASP A 49 6.95 -12.23 -7.54
N PHE A 50 6.55 -12.11 -8.80
CA PHE A 50 7.04 -11.05 -9.67
C PHE A 50 6.71 -9.65 -9.12
N ALA A 51 5.46 -9.42 -8.72
CA ALA A 51 5.02 -8.18 -8.09
C ALA A 51 5.81 -7.86 -6.80
N LEU A 52 6.03 -8.84 -5.94
CA LEU A 52 6.83 -8.68 -4.73
C LEU A 52 8.27 -8.28 -5.05
N ASN A 53 8.88 -8.88 -6.08
CA ASN A 53 10.21 -8.48 -6.53
C ASN A 53 10.22 -7.04 -7.06
N GLN A 54 9.14 -6.56 -7.69
CA GLN A 54 9.00 -5.15 -8.07
C GLN A 54 8.91 -4.25 -6.84
N VAL A 55 8.17 -4.62 -5.80
CA VAL A 55 8.09 -3.86 -4.55
C VAL A 55 9.46 -3.78 -3.87
N VAL A 56 10.15 -4.90 -3.72
CA VAL A 56 11.50 -4.95 -3.14
C VAL A 56 12.49 -4.13 -3.96
N SER A 57 12.43 -4.20 -5.30
CA SER A 57 13.24 -3.35 -6.18
C SER A 57 12.90 -1.87 -6.02
N GLY A 58 11.61 -1.55 -5.83
CA GLY A 58 11.12 -0.19 -5.54
C GLY A 58 11.69 0.37 -4.23
N LEU A 59 11.72 -0.44 -3.17
CA LEU A 59 12.30 -0.05 -1.88
C LEU A 59 13.83 0.09 -1.95
N ARG A 60 14.51 -0.78 -2.71
CA ARG A 60 15.96 -0.68 -2.94
C ARG A 60 16.36 0.49 -3.86
N SER A 61 15.41 1.07 -4.58
CA SER A 61 15.60 2.26 -5.42
C SER A 61 15.07 3.53 -4.77
N LEU A 62 14.87 3.50 -3.44
CA LEU A 62 14.50 4.66 -2.64
C LEU A 62 15.48 5.81 -2.91
N TYR A 63 14.92 7.02 -2.99
CA TYR A 63 15.66 8.24 -3.20
C TYR A 63 15.52 9.14 -1.98
N TYR A 64 16.66 9.61 -1.49
CA TYR A 64 16.76 10.57 -0.42
C TYR A 64 17.81 11.63 -0.79
N PRO A 65 17.50 12.94 -0.74
CA PRO A 65 18.46 13.98 -1.11
C PRO A 65 19.62 14.05 -0.11
N HIS A 66 20.83 14.36 -0.60
CA HIS A 66 22.05 14.48 0.21
C HIS A 66 22.19 15.87 0.87
N GLY A 67 21.07 16.58 1.08
CA GLY A 67 21.03 17.98 1.50
C GLY A 67 21.14 18.20 3.01
N GLY A 68 21.25 17.14 3.81
CA GLY A 68 21.38 17.21 5.26
C GLY A 68 20.12 17.63 6.02
N GLU A 69 18.99 17.88 5.34
CA GLU A 69 17.72 18.19 6.01
C GLU A 69 16.72 17.05 5.85
N GLN A 70 16.11 16.71 6.99
CA GLN A 70 15.06 15.72 7.07
C GLN A 70 13.75 16.27 6.50
N SER A 71 13.29 15.74 5.37
CA SER A 71 12.04 16.18 4.71
C SER A 71 10.99 15.07 4.57
N TYR A 72 9.74 15.41 4.91
CA TYR A 72 8.57 14.53 4.78
C TYR A 72 8.37 14.07 3.34
N ASP A 73 8.77 14.90 2.38
CA ASP A 73 8.60 14.64 0.94
C ASP A 73 9.45 13.46 0.45
N TYR A 74 10.52 13.12 1.18
CA TYR A 74 11.50 12.11 0.79
C TYR A 74 11.63 10.93 1.76
N GLY A 75 11.06 11.05 2.96
CA GLY A 75 11.07 9.99 3.97
C GLY A 75 10.26 8.75 3.57
N PHE A 76 10.42 7.69 4.37
CA PHE A 76 9.53 6.53 4.36
C PHE A 76 8.38 6.77 5.33
N TYR A 77 7.17 6.40 4.94
CA TYR A 77 5.97 6.55 5.76
C TYR A 77 5.21 5.23 5.78
N LEU A 78 4.71 4.88 6.96
CA LEU A 78 3.88 3.71 7.22
C LEU A 78 2.62 4.17 7.94
N THR A 79 1.47 3.85 7.37
CA THR A 79 0.17 3.93 8.03
C THR A 79 -0.21 2.51 8.44
N ASP A 80 -0.24 2.27 9.75
CA ASP A 80 -0.76 1.05 10.36
C ASP A 80 -2.29 1.10 10.38
N ASN A 81 -2.92 0.12 9.74
CA ASN A 81 -4.38 -0.04 9.72
C ASN A 81 -4.85 -1.33 10.44
N GLY A 82 -3.95 -2.10 11.05
CA GLY A 82 -4.30 -3.33 11.74
C GLY A 82 -3.28 -4.46 11.57
N ASP A 83 -3.76 -5.70 11.43
CA ASP A 83 -2.87 -6.86 11.27
C ASP A 83 -2.54 -7.16 9.81
N GLY A 84 -3.20 -6.49 8.86
CA GLY A 84 -3.03 -6.68 7.44
C GLY A 84 -3.59 -7.98 6.87
N GLU A 85 -4.39 -8.76 7.61
CA GLU A 85 -4.93 -10.03 7.09
C GLU A 85 -6.01 -9.81 6.01
N ASP A 86 -6.75 -8.70 6.10
CA ASP A 86 -7.85 -8.33 5.21
C ASP A 86 -7.60 -6.95 4.54
N PRO A 87 -8.26 -6.63 3.41
CA PRO A 87 -8.02 -5.37 2.68
C PRO A 87 -8.25 -4.11 3.52
N ASP A 88 -9.28 -4.09 4.37
CA ASP A 88 -9.66 -2.97 5.23
C ASP A 88 -8.72 -2.74 6.42
N ARG A 89 -7.93 -3.76 6.76
CA ARG A 89 -6.93 -3.75 7.84
C ARG A 89 -5.51 -3.76 7.31
N SER A 90 -5.34 -3.55 6.00
CA SER A 90 -4.04 -3.55 5.32
C SER A 90 -3.33 -2.23 5.46
N ASP A 91 -2.03 -2.30 5.72
CA ASP A 91 -1.18 -1.14 5.88
C ASP A 91 -1.00 -0.38 4.57
N VAL A 92 -0.52 0.86 4.69
CA VAL A 92 -0.15 1.67 3.54
C VAL A 92 1.27 2.16 3.74
N ILE A 93 2.13 1.94 2.75
CA ILE A 93 3.49 2.47 2.76
C ILE A 93 3.68 3.50 1.65
N GLU A 94 4.41 4.57 1.96
CA GLU A 94 4.81 5.60 1.01
C GLU A 94 6.30 5.86 1.07
N TRP A 95 6.92 6.05 -0.09
CA TRP A 95 8.31 6.46 -0.16
C TRP A 95 8.63 7.13 -1.49
N SER A 96 9.71 7.90 -1.51
CA SER A 96 10.24 8.50 -2.73
C SER A 96 11.28 7.58 -3.36
N LYS A 97 11.21 7.37 -4.68
CA LYS A 97 12.13 6.48 -5.40
C LYS A 97 12.47 6.99 -6.80
N ARG A 98 13.40 6.29 -7.45
CA ARG A 98 13.75 6.44 -8.87
C ARG A 98 13.62 5.09 -9.58
N GLY A 99 13.64 5.12 -10.92
CA GLY A 99 13.65 3.90 -11.73
C GLY A 99 12.28 3.28 -11.97
N SER A 100 12.26 2.22 -12.78
CA SER A 100 11.06 1.66 -13.40
C SER A 100 10.26 0.68 -12.54
N ALA A 101 10.78 0.24 -11.40
CA ALA A 101 10.06 -0.68 -10.52
C ALA A 101 8.69 -0.08 -10.12
N ILE A 102 7.63 -0.88 -10.14
CA ILE A 102 6.22 -0.49 -9.87
C ILE A 102 5.60 0.38 -10.97
N VAL A 103 6.29 1.41 -11.46
CA VAL A 103 5.75 2.39 -12.43
C VAL A 103 5.87 1.96 -13.90
N GLY A 104 6.66 0.92 -14.18
CA GLY A 104 6.92 0.41 -15.52
C GLY A 104 8.00 1.20 -16.27
N SER A 105 8.70 0.53 -17.18
CA SER A 105 9.83 1.10 -17.93
C SER A 105 9.45 2.13 -18.99
N LYS A 106 8.16 2.24 -19.32
CA LYS A 106 7.65 3.19 -20.31
C LYS A 106 7.06 4.45 -19.67
N SER A 107 6.94 4.50 -18.34
CA SER A 107 6.44 5.67 -17.64
C SER A 107 7.52 6.75 -17.57
N ALA A 108 7.16 8.00 -17.85
CA ALA A 108 8.07 9.14 -17.66
C ALA A 108 8.52 9.29 -16.19
N ALA A 109 7.74 8.74 -15.25
CA ALA A 109 8.13 8.69 -13.84
C ALA A 109 9.38 7.82 -13.61
N ALA A 110 9.64 6.81 -14.46
CA ALA A 110 10.80 5.93 -14.30
C ALA A 110 12.13 6.68 -14.37
N ASP A 111 12.20 7.77 -15.15
CA ASP A 111 13.40 8.57 -15.36
C ASP A 111 13.55 9.72 -14.35
N THR A 112 12.57 9.92 -13.47
CA THR A 112 12.52 11.02 -12.51
C THR A 112 12.34 10.53 -11.08
N VAL A 113 12.55 11.41 -10.11
CA VAL A 113 12.12 11.14 -8.74
C VAL A 113 10.61 11.20 -8.70
N HIS A 114 10.00 10.24 -8.03
CA HIS A 114 8.56 10.19 -7.81
C HIS A 114 8.26 9.54 -6.47
N ARG A 115 7.15 9.93 -5.87
CA ARG A 115 6.63 9.29 -4.67
C ARG A 115 5.71 8.16 -5.08
N VAL A 116 5.83 7.02 -4.41
CA VAL A 116 4.98 5.84 -4.59
C VAL A 116 4.22 5.59 -3.31
N GLN A 117 2.96 5.19 -3.45
CA GLN A 117 2.11 4.69 -2.37
C GLN A 117 1.68 3.27 -2.74
N LEU A 118 1.90 2.32 -1.84
CA LEU A 118 1.51 0.92 -1.99
C LEU A 118 0.40 0.60 -0.98
N MET A 119 -0.66 -0.08 -1.45
CA MET A 119 -1.83 -0.42 -0.63
C MET A 119 -2.55 -1.63 -1.20
N VAL A 120 -3.37 -2.29 -0.39
CA VAL A 120 -4.35 -3.28 -0.87
C VAL A 120 -5.70 -2.57 -1.00
N LEU A 121 -6.41 -2.82 -2.11
CA LEU A 121 -7.75 -2.28 -2.33
C LEU A 121 -8.72 -3.42 -2.61
N GLU A 122 -9.96 -3.26 -2.16
CA GLU A 122 -11.05 -4.21 -2.38
C GLU A 122 -11.84 -3.87 -3.66
N GLU A 123 -12.29 -4.90 -4.37
CA GLU A 123 -13.27 -4.79 -5.46
C GLU A 123 -14.50 -3.98 -5.01
N GLY A 124 -14.90 -3.02 -5.84
CA GLY A 124 -16.01 -2.12 -5.55
C GLY A 124 -15.65 -0.95 -4.64
N ASN A 125 -14.37 -0.75 -4.26
CA ASN A 125 -13.96 0.51 -3.65
C ASN A 125 -14.20 1.68 -4.65
N HIS A 126 -14.88 2.72 -4.16
CA HIS A 126 -15.32 3.90 -4.92
C HIS A 126 -14.63 5.20 -4.47
N ASP A 127 -13.54 5.11 -3.71
CA ASP A 127 -12.76 6.27 -3.24
C ASP A 127 -11.89 6.87 -4.36
N TYR A 128 -11.94 6.29 -5.56
CA TYR A 128 -11.19 6.70 -6.74
C TYR A 128 -12.14 6.96 -7.91
N MET A 129 -11.71 7.80 -8.87
CA MET A 129 -12.46 8.12 -10.09
C MET A 129 -13.01 6.87 -10.79
N ASP A 130 -12.14 5.87 -11.01
CA ASP A 130 -12.56 4.56 -11.52
C ASP A 130 -12.69 3.57 -10.34
N PRO A 131 -13.83 2.85 -10.23
CA PRO A 131 -13.99 1.84 -9.20
C PRO A 131 -12.96 0.71 -9.34
N ILE A 132 -12.56 0.16 -8.20
CA ILE A 132 -11.63 -0.97 -8.18
C ILE A 132 -12.32 -2.23 -8.71
N GLU A 133 -11.79 -2.79 -9.80
CA GLU A 133 -12.39 -3.94 -10.49
C GLU A 133 -12.08 -5.28 -9.81
N VAL A 134 -10.95 -5.39 -9.11
CA VAL A 134 -10.47 -6.64 -8.51
C VAL A 134 -9.74 -6.34 -7.21
N THR A 135 -10.03 -7.11 -6.16
CA THR A 135 -9.27 -7.04 -4.90
C THR A 135 -7.81 -7.43 -5.14
N GLY A 136 -6.87 -6.60 -4.71
CA GLY A 136 -5.46 -6.82 -5.01
C GLY A 136 -4.51 -5.82 -4.38
N LEU A 137 -3.22 -6.01 -4.66
CA LEU A 137 -2.17 -5.04 -4.36
C LEU A 137 -2.12 -3.97 -5.46
N TYR A 138 -2.23 -2.71 -5.06
CA TYR A 138 -2.21 -1.54 -5.93
C TYR A 138 -1.06 -0.61 -5.60
N ALA A 139 -0.65 0.17 -6.60
CA ALA A 139 0.27 1.29 -6.39
C ALA A 139 -0.22 2.56 -7.06
N ARG A 140 0.02 3.69 -6.39
CA ARG A 140 -0.14 5.04 -6.94
C ARG A 140 1.22 5.70 -7.03
N HIS A 141 1.39 6.61 -7.97
CA HIS A 141 2.61 7.41 -8.07
C HIS A 141 2.30 8.86 -8.41
N CYS A 142 3.02 9.78 -7.77
CA CYS A 142 2.95 11.20 -8.09
C CYS A 142 4.36 11.77 -8.31
N PRO A 143 4.51 12.82 -9.14
CA PRO A 143 5.80 13.47 -9.36
C PRO A 143 6.40 14.03 -8.07
N ASP A 144 7.72 14.15 -8.09
CA ASP A 144 8.49 14.85 -7.06
C ASP A 144 7.95 16.26 -6.80
N VAL A 145 8.00 16.70 -5.54
CA VAL A 145 7.50 18.01 -5.10
C VAL A 145 8.16 19.17 -5.86
N THR A 146 9.43 19.03 -6.26
CA THR A 146 10.15 20.06 -7.04
C THR A 146 9.69 20.18 -8.49
N LEU A 147 9.08 19.11 -9.04
CA LEU A 147 8.55 19.08 -10.40
C LEU A 147 7.08 19.52 -10.46
N ARG A 148 6.44 19.72 -9.31
CA ARG A 148 5.05 20.19 -9.24
C ARG A 148 4.99 21.68 -9.62
N PRO A 149 3.98 22.10 -10.40
CA PRO A 149 3.76 23.51 -10.67
C PRO A 149 3.62 24.30 -9.35
N LYS A 150 4.37 25.40 -9.21
CA LYS A 150 4.33 26.28 -8.03
C LYS A 150 3.35 27.45 -8.17
N ASP A 151 2.76 27.60 -9.35
CA ASP A 151 1.86 28.71 -9.66
C ASP A 151 0.46 28.33 -9.18
N ASN A 152 0.07 28.81 -7.99
CA ASN A 152 -1.21 28.60 -7.31
C ASN A 152 -2.41 29.23 -8.06
N ARG A 153 -2.41 29.27 -9.39
CA ARG A 153 -3.53 29.84 -10.16
C ARG A 153 -4.71 28.89 -10.24
N ASP A 154 -4.44 27.60 -10.07
CA ASP A 154 -5.43 26.55 -10.04
C ASP A 154 -5.33 25.88 -8.67
N ASP A 155 -6.46 25.74 -7.95
CA ASP A 155 -6.60 25.04 -6.66
C ASP A 155 -6.39 23.52 -6.80
N ILE A 156 -5.48 23.09 -7.67
CA ILE A 156 -5.23 21.69 -8.00
C ILE A 156 -4.28 21.10 -6.96
N ASP A 157 -4.76 20.09 -6.25
CA ASP A 157 -3.90 19.30 -5.36
C ASP A 157 -3.05 18.33 -6.20
N PHE A 158 -1.73 18.41 -6.07
CA PHE A 158 -0.75 17.51 -6.71
C PHE A 158 -0.22 16.45 -5.72
N SER A 159 -0.93 16.21 -4.62
CA SER A 159 -0.67 15.16 -3.65
C SER A 159 -1.54 13.93 -3.90
N PHE A 160 -1.29 12.84 -3.16
CA PHE A 160 -2.14 11.65 -3.20
C PHE A 160 -3.57 11.87 -2.71
N ALA A 161 -3.91 13.03 -2.13
CA ALA A 161 -5.30 13.35 -1.84
C ALA A 161 -6.11 13.70 -3.11
N ASN A 162 -5.45 13.92 -4.25
CA ASN A 162 -6.11 13.98 -5.55
C ASN A 162 -6.28 12.56 -6.12
N ASP A 163 -7.46 12.02 -5.89
CA ASP A 163 -7.91 10.72 -6.38
C ASP A 163 -8.12 10.72 -7.91
N GLU A 164 -8.64 11.80 -8.50
CA GLU A 164 -8.81 11.94 -9.95
C GLU A 164 -7.48 11.90 -10.73
N MET A 165 -6.45 12.59 -10.24
CA MET A 165 -5.18 12.72 -10.95
C MET A 165 -4.29 11.48 -10.82
N TYR A 166 -4.29 10.84 -9.65
CA TYR A 166 -3.40 9.72 -9.36
C TYR A 166 -4.21 8.45 -9.13
N GLN A 167 -4.69 7.83 -10.21
CA GLN A 167 -5.39 6.55 -10.15
C GLN A 167 -4.46 5.40 -9.72
N PRO A 168 -4.95 4.46 -8.89
CA PRO A 168 -4.20 3.28 -8.51
C PRO A 168 -4.07 2.31 -9.69
N VAL A 169 -2.90 1.69 -9.82
CA VAL A 169 -2.61 0.66 -10.83
C VAL A 169 -2.45 -0.68 -10.13
N LEU A 170 -3.16 -1.69 -10.62
CA LEU A 170 -3.08 -3.06 -10.11
C LEU A 170 -1.67 -3.63 -10.35
N ILE A 171 -1.03 -4.07 -9.27
CA ILE A 171 0.29 -4.71 -9.28
C ILE A 171 0.15 -6.23 -9.20
N ALA A 172 -0.77 -6.75 -8.38
CA ALA A 172 -1.06 -8.18 -8.28
C ALA A 172 -2.49 -8.48 -7.82
N ASP A 173 -3.17 -9.40 -8.52
CA ASP A 173 -4.56 -9.84 -8.32
C ASP A 173 -4.72 -11.07 -7.41
N GLY A 174 -3.75 -11.32 -6.53
CA GLY A 174 -3.74 -12.46 -5.61
C GLY A 174 -3.35 -12.12 -4.18
N ILE A 175 -3.17 -10.83 -3.88
CA ILE A 175 -2.83 -10.32 -2.56
C ILE A 175 -4.08 -9.68 -1.97
N VAL A 176 -4.58 -10.21 -0.86
CA VAL A 176 -5.79 -9.75 -0.19
C VAL A 176 -5.50 -9.02 1.12
N GLY A 177 -4.24 -9.04 1.55
CA GLY A 177 -3.83 -8.38 2.77
C GLY A 177 -2.36 -7.99 2.73
N PHE A 178 -2.00 -6.93 3.42
CA PHE A 178 -0.65 -6.42 3.51
C PHE A 178 -0.37 -5.84 4.90
N ASN A 179 0.74 -6.26 5.49
CA ASN A 179 1.27 -5.71 6.75
C ASN A 179 2.73 -5.30 6.52
N CYS A 180 3.13 -4.16 7.09
CA CYS A 180 4.50 -3.70 7.10
C CYS A 180 4.95 -3.35 8.52
N ARG A 181 6.09 -3.90 8.91
CA ARG A 181 6.75 -3.54 10.17
C ARG A 181 8.13 -2.97 9.89
N VAL A 182 8.59 -2.03 10.71
CA VAL A 182 9.87 -1.35 10.51
C VAL A 182 10.87 -1.73 11.59
N LEU A 183 12.13 -1.87 11.21
CA LEU A 183 13.24 -1.92 12.15
C LEU A 183 13.92 -0.54 12.13
N PRO A 184 13.81 0.27 13.19
CA PRO A 184 14.31 1.65 13.21
C PRO A 184 15.82 1.80 13.04
N THR A 185 16.58 0.92 13.71
CA THR A 185 18.05 1.03 13.86
C THR A 185 18.69 -0.35 13.80
N ASP A 186 20.02 -0.39 13.62
CA ASP A 186 20.82 -1.62 13.65
C ASP A 186 21.39 -1.96 15.04
N GLU A 187 21.24 -1.07 16.03
CA GLU A 187 21.88 -1.18 17.35
C GLU A 187 21.35 -2.33 18.23
N LYS A 188 20.11 -2.78 18.01
CA LYS A 188 19.44 -3.78 18.86
C LYS A 188 19.54 -5.22 18.37
N VAL A 189 20.31 -5.50 17.32
CA VAL A 189 20.31 -6.82 16.67
C VAL A 189 21.23 -7.80 17.42
N GLU A 190 20.79 -8.36 18.55
CA GLU A 190 21.48 -9.50 19.18
C GLU A 190 21.27 -10.81 18.39
N ALA A 191 20.17 -10.90 17.63
CA ALA A 191 19.90 -11.95 16.64
C ALA A 191 19.37 -11.32 15.34
N GLU A 192 19.86 -11.80 14.19
CA GLU A 192 19.62 -11.22 12.85
C GLU A 192 18.13 -11.16 12.43
N HIS A 193 17.25 -11.85 13.18
CA HIS A 193 15.83 -12.06 12.94
C HIS A 193 14.96 -11.98 14.22
N ASP A 194 15.30 -11.11 15.17
CA ASP A 194 14.43 -10.90 16.32
C ASP A 194 13.19 -10.06 15.93
N GLU A 195 12.05 -10.74 15.76
CA GLU A 195 10.76 -10.13 15.42
C GLU A 195 10.28 -9.10 16.46
N SER A 196 10.75 -9.19 17.71
CA SER A 196 10.37 -8.25 18.77
C SER A 196 10.96 -6.85 18.61
N LEU A 197 11.91 -6.68 17.69
CA LEU A 197 12.56 -5.41 17.38
C LEU A 197 11.83 -4.62 16.29
N PHE A 198 10.86 -5.22 15.62
CA PHE A 198 10.08 -4.56 14.59
C PHE A 198 8.88 -3.81 15.21
N GLU A 199 8.65 -2.60 14.72
CA GLU A 199 7.59 -1.69 15.17
C GLU A 199 6.51 -1.59 14.08
N ASP A 200 5.24 -1.60 14.48
CA ASP A 200 4.10 -1.49 13.55
C ASP A 200 3.85 -0.03 13.12
N THR A 201 4.40 0.94 13.84
CA THR A 201 4.23 2.37 13.54
C THR A 201 5.56 3.04 13.17
N TRP A 202 5.58 3.78 12.06
CA TRP A 202 6.71 4.63 11.67
C TRP A 202 6.26 6.06 11.38
N GLU A 203 6.04 6.83 12.45
CA GLU A 203 5.61 8.23 12.34
C GLU A 203 6.76 9.23 12.54
N THR A 204 7.86 8.79 13.16
CA THR A 204 8.72 9.68 13.95
C THR A 204 9.94 10.24 13.24
N SER A 205 10.14 9.98 11.94
CA SER A 205 11.21 10.69 11.25
C SER A 205 10.97 10.79 9.77
N ASN A 206 11.29 11.95 9.21
CA ASN A 206 11.52 12.16 7.80
C ASN A 206 12.73 11.35 7.28
N ALA A 207 13.04 10.21 7.88
CA ALA A 207 14.19 9.39 7.61
C ALA A 207 13.71 8.01 7.12
N VAL A 208 14.67 7.27 6.59
CA VAL A 208 14.45 5.92 6.09
C VAL A 208 14.73 4.96 7.25
N PRO A 209 13.92 3.92 7.50
CA PRO A 209 14.20 2.90 8.52
C PRO A 209 15.39 2.02 8.09
N TYR A 210 15.95 1.25 9.02
CA TYR A 210 17.08 0.36 8.72
C TYR A 210 16.65 -0.84 7.88
N LYS A 211 15.59 -1.53 8.31
CA LYS A 211 14.93 -2.59 7.53
C LYS A 211 13.42 -2.39 7.55
N VAL A 212 12.76 -2.94 6.55
CA VAL A 212 11.31 -3.11 6.53
C VAL A 212 11.01 -4.60 6.36
N GLU A 213 10.08 -5.11 7.16
CA GLU A 213 9.46 -6.40 6.96
C GLU A 213 8.13 -6.18 6.27
N LEU A 214 7.91 -6.91 5.18
CA LEU A 214 6.68 -6.88 4.40
C LEU A 214 6.06 -8.26 4.47
N THR A 215 4.79 -8.32 4.85
CA THR A 215 4.00 -9.55 4.94
C THR A 215 2.80 -9.41 4.02
N PHE A 216 2.69 -10.31 3.05
CA PHE A 216 1.62 -10.32 2.06
C PHE A 216 0.74 -11.54 2.24
N TYR A 217 -0.56 -11.33 2.40
CA TYR A 217 -1.56 -12.38 2.55
C TYR A 217 -2.17 -12.69 1.19
N LEU A 218 -2.23 -13.97 0.84
CA LEU A 218 -2.66 -14.42 -0.48
C LEU A 218 -4.13 -14.83 -0.46
N ALA A 219 -4.83 -14.59 -1.57
CA ALA A 219 -6.17 -15.15 -1.74
C ALA A 219 -6.13 -16.68 -1.69
N ASP A 220 -7.09 -17.29 -1.00
CA ASP A 220 -7.24 -18.75 -1.03
C ASP A 220 -7.51 -19.22 -2.47
N PRO A 221 -7.03 -20.43 -2.86
CA PRO A 221 -7.19 -20.96 -4.22
C PRO A 221 -8.65 -21.05 -4.67
N ASP A 222 -9.55 -21.25 -3.71
CA ASP A 222 -10.99 -21.40 -3.94
C ASP A 222 -11.74 -20.06 -4.03
N GLY A 223 -11.07 -18.93 -3.76
CA GLY A 223 -11.62 -17.57 -3.88
C GLY A 223 -12.79 -17.24 -2.94
N ARG A 224 -13.02 -18.08 -1.91
CA ARG A 224 -14.22 -18.04 -1.06
C ARG A 224 -14.02 -17.37 0.29
N ALA A 225 -12.80 -17.02 0.66
CA ALA A 225 -12.50 -16.43 1.95
C ALA A 225 -11.45 -15.32 1.81
N TYR A 226 -11.74 -14.17 2.42
CA TYR A 226 -10.77 -13.12 2.69
C TYR A 226 -9.78 -13.52 3.80
N ARG A 227 -10.13 -14.52 4.61
CA ARG A 227 -9.19 -15.22 5.49
C ARG A 227 -8.40 -16.26 4.73
N SER A 228 -7.18 -15.90 4.37
CA SER A 228 -6.18 -16.80 3.82
C SER A 228 -5.86 -17.93 4.82
N ASN A 229 -6.18 -19.19 4.48
CA ASN A 229 -5.51 -20.33 5.13
C ASN A 229 -4.12 -20.58 4.53
N THR A 230 -3.77 -19.81 3.51
CA THR A 230 -2.47 -19.84 2.85
C THR A 230 -1.44 -19.12 3.73
N ALA A 231 -0.26 -19.70 3.87
CA ALA A 231 0.82 -19.08 4.61
C ALA A 231 1.21 -17.74 3.96
N PRO A 232 1.32 -16.64 4.74
CA PRO A 232 1.68 -15.35 4.19
C PRO A 232 3.12 -15.36 3.65
N ILE A 233 3.37 -14.53 2.64
CA ILE A 233 4.71 -14.35 2.09
C ILE A 233 5.38 -13.19 2.82
N MET A 234 6.47 -13.49 3.53
CA MET A 234 7.28 -12.50 4.23
C MET A 234 8.54 -12.14 3.43
N ARG A 235 8.91 -10.86 3.44
CA ARG A 235 10.17 -10.33 2.87
C ARG A 235 10.76 -9.27 3.80
N ILE A 236 12.00 -9.46 4.20
CA ILE A 236 12.78 -8.45 4.93
C ILE A 236 13.69 -7.72 3.95
N VAL A 237 13.59 -6.40 3.89
CA VAL A 237 14.36 -5.54 2.99
C VAL A 237 15.21 -4.58 3.81
N ARG A 238 16.54 -4.66 3.64
CA ARG A 238 17.46 -3.64 4.16
C ARG A 238 17.42 -2.40 3.28
N MET A 239 17.26 -1.24 3.90
CA MET A 239 17.16 0.02 3.17
C MET A 239 18.56 0.59 2.88
N PRO A 240 18.87 0.90 1.61
CA PRO A 240 20.23 1.30 1.23
C PRO A 240 20.62 2.70 1.70
N LEU A 241 19.65 3.60 1.89
CA LEU A 241 19.87 5.00 2.25
C LEU A 241 19.62 5.31 3.72
N TYR A 242 19.56 4.29 4.59
CA TYR A 242 19.39 4.47 6.03
C TYR A 242 20.39 5.48 6.61
N GLU A 243 21.69 5.21 6.48
CA GLU A 243 22.76 6.09 7.01
C GLU A 243 22.68 7.50 6.45
N GLN A 244 22.48 7.61 5.13
CA GLN A 244 22.39 8.91 4.47
C GLN A 244 21.18 9.73 4.97
N SER A 245 20.07 9.07 5.29
CA SER A 245 18.88 9.76 5.82
C SER A 245 19.04 10.27 7.25
N LYS A 246 20.07 9.79 7.97
CA LYS A 246 20.43 10.23 9.31
C LYS A 246 21.49 11.35 9.31
N ASP A 247 22.18 11.55 8.20
CA ASP A 247 23.18 12.61 8.06
C ASP A 247 22.50 13.99 8.05
N GLY A 248 22.79 14.82 9.06
CA GLY A 248 22.18 16.15 9.27
C GLY A 248 20.85 16.19 10.06
N ALA A 249 20.50 15.12 10.79
CA ALA A 249 19.24 14.95 11.52
C ALA A 249 18.90 16.02 12.58
N ALA A 250 18.44 17.20 12.15
CA ALA A 250 17.48 17.98 12.90
C ALA A 250 16.07 17.54 12.42
N PRO A 251 15.19 17.04 13.31
CA PRO A 251 13.83 16.72 12.91
C PRO A 251 13.14 18.00 12.38
N PRO A 252 12.22 17.85 11.42
CA PRO A 252 11.46 18.99 10.87
C PRO A 252 10.77 19.76 12.00
N SER A 253 10.74 21.09 11.90
CA SER A 253 10.00 21.92 12.86
C SER A 253 8.52 21.50 12.93
N GLU A 254 7.90 21.63 14.11
CA GLU A 254 6.49 21.26 14.36
C GLU A 254 5.50 21.93 13.37
N LYS A 255 5.92 23.05 12.75
CA LYS A 255 5.17 23.76 11.72
C LYS A 255 5.15 23.01 10.37
N ALA A 256 6.27 22.40 9.96
CA ALA A 256 6.34 21.57 8.76
C ALA A 256 5.58 20.24 8.92
N ALA A 257 5.58 19.67 10.12
CA ALA A 257 4.75 18.50 10.46
C ALA A 257 3.25 18.81 10.34
N ARG A 258 2.80 20.00 10.77
CA ARG A 258 1.41 20.45 10.65
C ARG A 258 1.01 20.82 9.22
N GLU A 259 1.92 21.33 8.40
CA GLU A 259 1.65 21.60 6.98
C GLU A 259 1.58 20.30 6.17
N GLY A 260 2.37 19.27 6.50
CA GLY A 260 2.25 17.92 5.91
C GLY A 260 1.05 17.09 6.42
N ALA A 261 0.69 17.23 7.70
CA ALA A 261 -0.46 16.54 8.29
C ALA A 261 -1.80 17.29 8.08
N GLY A 262 -1.75 18.60 7.84
CA GLY A 262 -2.93 19.47 7.68
C GLY A 262 -3.76 19.18 6.43
N ALA A 263 -3.19 18.52 5.43
CA ALA A 263 -3.90 18.06 4.24
C ALA A 263 -4.68 16.75 4.46
N ARG A 264 -4.53 16.07 5.63
CA ARG A 264 -4.93 14.66 5.81
C ARG A 264 -6.03 14.41 6.85
N ARG A 265 -6.84 15.41 7.23
CA ARG A 265 -7.92 15.23 8.23
C ARG A 265 -9.32 15.59 7.74
N GLY A 266 -9.97 14.61 7.08
CA GLY A 266 -11.39 14.29 7.28
C GLY A 266 -12.41 14.87 6.31
N VAL A 267 -12.98 14.02 5.44
CA VAL A 267 -14.39 14.09 5.04
C VAL A 267 -15.01 12.69 5.14
N THR A 268 -15.45 12.34 6.35
CA THR A 268 -16.55 11.38 6.56
C THR A 268 -17.71 12.17 7.16
N GLY A 269 -18.87 12.05 6.51
CA GLY A 269 -20.00 12.96 6.68
C GLY A 269 -20.77 12.85 8.00
N GLY A 270 -21.63 13.84 8.24
CA GLY A 270 -22.64 13.79 9.30
C GLY A 270 -23.17 15.16 9.71
N ALA A 271 -24.42 15.42 9.33
CA ALA A 271 -25.17 16.67 9.51
C ALA A 271 -25.40 17.11 10.98
N GLY A 272 -25.49 18.43 11.20
CA GLY A 272 -25.99 19.00 12.46
C GLY A 272 -26.01 20.53 12.49
N ARG A 273 -27.20 21.12 12.34
CA ARG A 273 -27.53 22.55 12.47
C ARG A 273 -27.21 23.15 13.85
N THR A 274 -27.12 24.49 13.86
CA THR A 274 -27.46 25.53 14.91
C THR A 274 -26.25 26.41 15.30
N SER A 275 -26.24 27.72 15.01
CA SER A 275 -26.97 28.87 15.59
C SER A 275 -26.17 29.61 16.68
N GLY A 276 -26.04 30.94 16.54
CA GLY A 276 -25.61 31.90 17.57
C GLY A 276 -24.08 32.05 17.65
N GLY A 277 -23.46 33.20 17.44
CA GLY A 277 -23.83 34.54 17.92
C GLY A 277 -23.00 34.88 19.15
N ASN A 278 -21.83 35.53 18.98
CA ASN A 278 -21.35 36.56 19.90
C ASN A 278 -20.06 37.23 19.41
N ARG A 279 -20.16 38.54 19.17
CA ARG A 279 -19.05 39.50 19.24
C ARG A 279 -18.75 39.78 20.71
N PRO A 280 -17.52 40.20 21.02
CA PRO A 280 -17.39 41.38 21.87
C PRO A 280 -16.45 42.43 21.25
N GLY A 281 -16.94 43.66 21.23
CA GLY A 281 -16.12 44.85 21.01
C GLY A 281 -15.30 45.19 22.25
N GLY A 282 -14.11 45.76 22.02
CA GLY A 282 -13.24 46.32 23.06
C GLY A 282 -12.53 47.55 22.50
N ARG A 283 -12.78 48.67 23.16
CA ARG A 283 -12.50 50.07 22.79
C ARG A 283 -11.01 50.45 22.76
N GLN A 284 -10.70 51.37 21.84
CA GLN A 284 -9.54 52.27 21.79
C GLN A 284 -9.50 53.23 23.00
N PRO A 285 -8.33 53.82 23.37
CA PRO A 285 -7.83 55.06 22.73
C PRO A 285 -6.29 54.99 22.53
N GLY A 286 -5.54 55.80 21.76
CA GLY A 286 -5.69 57.13 21.16
C GLY A 286 -4.27 57.74 21.13
N GLY A 287 -3.91 58.43 20.03
CA GLY A 287 -2.63 59.16 19.84
C GLY A 287 -1.87 58.65 18.61
N GLY A 288 -1.60 59.40 17.53
CA GLY A 288 -1.52 60.85 17.35
C GLY A 288 -0.05 61.26 17.22
N GLY A 289 0.50 61.32 15.99
CA GLY A 289 1.85 61.83 15.76
C GLY A 289 2.46 61.53 14.37
N ALA A 290 2.37 62.55 13.50
CA ALA A 290 3.03 62.86 12.21
C ALA A 290 4.15 61.98 11.59
N PRO A 291 4.23 61.91 10.24
CA PRO A 291 5.37 61.37 9.50
C PRO A 291 6.47 62.43 9.24
N PRO A 292 7.76 62.06 9.14
CA PRO A 292 8.80 62.96 8.65
C PRO A 292 8.83 63.01 7.10
N PRO A 293 9.32 64.13 6.54
CA PRO A 293 9.13 64.49 5.14
C PRO A 293 10.21 63.94 4.21
N GLY A 294 9.82 63.78 2.95
CA GLY A 294 10.77 63.65 1.84
C GLY A 294 11.57 64.93 1.62
N GLY A 295 12.86 64.78 1.36
CA GLY A 295 13.76 65.82 0.90
C GLY A 295 14.47 65.31 -0.35
N GLY A 296 14.24 66.00 -1.47
CA GLY A 296 14.95 65.79 -2.72
C GLY A 296 16.23 66.62 -2.83
N MET A 297 17.02 66.25 -3.83
CA MET A 297 18.05 67.01 -4.54
C MET A 297 19.22 67.59 -3.73
N ARG A 298 20.39 67.00 -3.93
CA ARG A 298 21.50 67.59 -4.71
C ARG A 298 22.29 66.49 -5.41
#